data_AF-A0A8H7XGP8-F1
#
_entry.id   AF-A0A8H7XGP8-F1
#
_cell.length_a   1.000
_cell.length_b   1.000
_cell.length_c   1.000
_cell.angle_alpha   90.00
_cell.angle_beta   90.00
_cell.angle_gamma   90.00
#
_symmetry.space_group_name_H-M   'P 1'
#
loop_
_entity.id
_entity.type
_entity.pdbx_description
1 polymer ?
#
loop_
_entity_poly.entity_id
_entity_poly.type
_entity_poly.pdbx_seq_one_letter_code
_entity_poly.pdbx_strand_id
1 'polypeptide(L)'
;MSSTPQATSQPASLMNLPDGLSPDSIDTLPVLSQILARLQTPSNTSTASTAGSPPAASPSQLTSGTGPLTIKDIPAATDGIKHKLQKARVLVKELSDMERSITEQEEEIAELEERIRKQRDILGQLRDVGLSMKREREQRERNGGADVMET
;
A
#
# COMPACT_ATOMS: atom_id res chain seq x y z
N MET A 1 -6.75 27.45 -33.59
CA MET A 1 -6.39 26.02 -33.50
C MET A 1 -6.04 25.75 -32.05
N SER A 2 -6.84 24.94 -31.38
CA SER A 2 -6.86 24.74 -29.93
C SER A 2 -5.76 23.77 -29.50
N SER A 3 -4.83 24.25 -28.68
CA SER A 3 -3.76 23.46 -28.08
C SER A 3 -4.25 22.77 -26.81
N THR A 4 -4.20 21.43 -26.78
CA THR A 4 -4.39 20.62 -25.58
C THR A 4 -3.06 20.40 -24.87
N PRO A 5 -2.92 20.66 -23.56
CA PRO A 5 -1.73 20.28 -22.81
C PRO A 5 -1.81 18.79 -22.43
N GLN A 6 -0.80 18.06 -22.87
CA GLN A 6 -0.55 16.66 -22.56
C GLN A 6 -0.11 16.54 -21.09
N ALA A 7 -0.98 16.01 -20.24
CA ALA A 7 -0.65 15.66 -18.86
C ALA A 7 0.29 14.44 -18.86
N THR A 8 1.51 14.62 -18.35
CA THR A 8 2.45 13.53 -18.10
C THR A 8 2.06 12.86 -16.77
N SER A 9 1.44 11.68 -16.83
CA SER A 9 1.21 10.84 -15.65
C SER A 9 2.56 10.42 -15.05
N GLN A 10 2.84 10.88 -13.83
CA GLN A 10 4.00 10.46 -13.04
C GLN A 10 3.92 8.96 -12.71
N PRO A 11 5.06 8.26 -12.59
CA PRO A 11 5.07 6.86 -12.17
C PRO A 11 4.59 6.76 -10.72
N ALA A 12 3.48 6.05 -10.50
CA ALA A 12 2.95 5.79 -9.18
C ALA A 12 3.98 5.03 -8.34
N SER A 13 4.38 5.64 -7.23
CA SER A 13 5.27 5.07 -6.23
C SER A 13 4.76 3.70 -5.73
N LEU A 14 5.67 2.72 -5.73
CA LEU A 14 5.45 1.28 -5.57
C LEU A 14 4.79 0.79 -4.27
N MET A 15 4.44 1.66 -3.31
CA MET A 15 3.67 1.30 -2.11
C MET A 15 3.21 2.58 -1.39
N ASN A 16 2.33 3.36 -2.00
CA ASN A 16 1.63 4.44 -1.28
C ASN A 16 0.34 3.87 -0.67
N LEU A 17 0.50 3.04 0.36
CA LEU A 17 -0.60 2.85 1.30
C LEU A 17 -0.95 4.25 1.86
N PRO A 18 -2.22 4.67 1.83
CA PRO A 18 -2.62 5.95 2.40
C PRO A 18 -2.27 5.97 3.89
N ASP A 19 -1.81 7.13 4.36
CA ASP A 19 -1.30 7.32 5.71
C ASP A 19 -2.30 6.81 6.76
N GLY A 20 -1.93 5.73 7.45
CA GLY A 20 -2.76 5.09 8.49
C GLY A 20 -3.45 3.78 8.12
N LEU A 21 -3.30 3.27 6.89
CA LEU A 21 -3.55 1.85 6.60
C LEU A 21 -2.35 1.00 7.03
N SER A 22 -2.34 0.61 8.30
CA SER A 22 -1.51 -0.49 8.78
C SER A 22 -2.34 -1.79 8.80
N PRO A 23 -1.70 -2.98 8.70
CA PRO A 23 -2.40 -4.25 8.84
C PRO A 23 -3.18 -4.36 10.18
N ASP A 24 -2.68 -3.70 11.23
CA ASP A 24 -3.34 -3.60 12.54
C ASP A 24 -4.64 -2.75 12.54
N SER A 25 -4.80 -1.82 11.59
CA SER A 25 -6.04 -1.06 11.42
C SER A 25 -7.18 -1.92 10.84
N ILE A 26 -6.84 -3.03 10.17
CA ILE A 26 -7.80 -3.95 9.53
C ILE A 26 -8.05 -5.16 10.42
N ASP A 27 -7.03 -5.60 11.17
CA ASP A 27 -7.16 -6.74 12.09
C ASP A 27 -7.89 -6.37 13.39
N THR A 28 -9.22 -6.42 13.33
CA THR A 28 -10.09 -6.15 14.48
C THR A 28 -10.40 -7.39 15.31
N LEU A 29 -9.96 -8.58 14.89
CA LEU A 29 -10.25 -9.85 15.56
C LEU A 29 -9.71 -9.92 16.99
N PRO A 30 -8.45 -9.51 17.28
CA PRO A 30 -7.94 -9.52 18.64
C PRO A 30 -8.79 -8.63 19.57
N VAL A 31 -9.16 -7.44 19.10
CA VAL A 31 -9.94 -6.47 19.87
C VAL A 31 -11.36 -7.00 20.14
N LEU A 32 -12.02 -7.58 19.13
CA LEU A 32 -13.33 -8.21 19.29
C LEU A 32 -13.27 -9.38 20.28
N SER A 33 -12.26 -10.23 20.17
CA SER A 33 -12.07 -11.38 21.07
C SER A 33 -11.91 -10.93 22.52
N GLN A 34 -11.20 -9.82 22.75
CA GLN A 34 -10.98 -9.27 24.07
C GLN A 34 -12.25 -8.62 24.66
N ILE A 35 -13.07 -7.97 23.83
CA ILE A 35 -14.38 -7.44 24.26
C ILE A 35 -15.34 -8.59 24.59
N LEU A 36 -15.38 -9.63 23.75
CA LEU A 36 -16.22 -10.81 23.96
C LEU A 36 -15.81 -11.59 25.22
N ALA A 37 -14.52 -11.75 25.47
CA ALA A 37 -14.01 -12.41 26.69
C ALA A 37 -14.40 -11.66 27.98
N ARG A 38 -14.65 -10.36 27.89
CA ARG A 38 -15.08 -9.52 29.02
C ARG A 38 -16.60 -9.45 29.17
N LEU A 39 -17.36 -9.83 28.15
CA LEU A 39 -18.81 -9.81 28.19
C LEU A 39 -19.29 -10.92 29.11
N GLN A 40 -19.73 -10.55 30.32
CA GLN A 40 -20.39 -11.50 31.21
C GLN A 40 -21.75 -11.84 30.64
N THR A 41 -21.89 -13.05 30.06
CA THR A 41 -23.21 -13.64 29.85
C THR A 41 -23.89 -13.75 31.22
N PRO A 42 -25.15 -13.31 31.39
CA PRO A 42 -25.90 -13.60 32.59
C PRO A 42 -26.19 -15.11 32.65
N SER A 43 -25.21 -15.89 33.07
CA SER A 43 -25.35 -17.32 33.34
C SER A 43 -24.76 -17.58 34.72
N ASN A 44 -25.66 -17.62 35.70
CA ASN A 44 -25.52 -18.23 37.03
C ASN A 44 -24.09 -18.50 37.51
N THR A 45 -23.41 -17.48 38.02
CA THR A 45 -22.39 -17.71 39.05
C THR A 45 -22.90 -17.09 40.34
N SER A 46 -23.75 -17.86 41.02
CA SER A 46 -24.02 -17.71 42.44
C SER A 46 -22.75 -18.05 43.21
N THR A 47 -21.83 -17.10 43.36
CA THR A 47 -20.82 -17.14 44.40
C THR A 47 -20.81 -15.82 45.13
N ALA A 48 -21.36 -15.88 46.34
CA ALA A 48 -21.29 -14.94 47.44
C ALA A 48 -20.34 -13.76 47.24
N SER A 49 -20.89 -12.56 47.08
CA SER A 49 -20.27 -11.32 47.53
C SER A 49 -21.38 -10.34 47.91
N THR A 50 -21.19 -9.78 49.09
CA THR A 50 -22.12 -8.95 49.86
C THR A 50 -22.63 -7.73 49.08
N ALA A 51 -23.93 -7.48 49.17
CA ALA A 51 -24.62 -6.20 49.00
C ALA A 51 -24.07 -5.22 47.94
N GLY A 52 -24.80 -5.12 46.82
CA GLY A 52 -24.83 -3.91 45.97
C GLY A 52 -24.32 -4.12 44.55
N SER A 53 -25.24 -4.43 43.63
CA SER A 53 -25.10 -4.36 42.17
C SER A 53 -23.96 -5.18 41.52
N PRO A 54 -24.16 -5.74 40.31
CA PRO A 54 -23.04 -6.29 39.56
C PRO A 54 -21.98 -5.19 39.36
N PRO A 55 -20.67 -5.51 39.41
CA PRO A 55 -19.63 -4.53 39.15
C PRO A 55 -19.74 -4.06 37.70
N ALA A 56 -20.38 -2.90 37.50
CA ALA A 56 -20.35 -2.21 36.23
C ALA A 56 -18.93 -1.70 35.97
N ALA A 57 -18.48 -1.76 34.72
CA ALA A 57 -17.18 -1.23 34.35
C ALA A 57 -17.14 0.28 34.64
N SER A 58 -16.15 0.72 35.42
CA SER A 58 -15.88 2.15 35.57
C SER A 58 -15.41 2.76 34.23
N PRO A 59 -15.56 4.07 34.01
CA PRO A 59 -15.11 4.73 32.77
C PRO A 59 -13.64 4.45 32.44
N SER A 60 -12.76 4.41 33.44
CA SER A 60 -11.35 4.05 33.25
C SER A 60 -11.13 2.59 32.86
N GLN A 61 -12.00 1.68 33.28
CA GLN A 61 -11.98 0.25 32.90
C GLN A 61 -12.49 0.01 31.47
N LEU A 62 -13.39 0.88 31.00
CA LEU A 62 -13.84 0.89 29.60
C LEU A 62 -12.71 1.32 28.66
N THR A 63 -11.98 2.38 29.01
CA THR A 63 -10.86 2.89 28.19
C THR A 63 -9.63 2.00 28.24
N SER A 64 -9.32 1.42 29.42
CA SER A 64 -8.12 0.61 29.62
C SER A 64 -8.26 -0.83 29.17
N GLY A 65 -9.44 -1.25 28.69
CA GLY A 65 -9.65 -2.63 28.26
C GLY A 65 -9.77 -3.65 29.41
N THR A 66 -10.02 -3.20 30.66
CA THR A 66 -9.90 -4.05 31.88
C THR A 66 -11.23 -4.19 32.64
N GLY A 67 -11.50 -5.37 33.20
CA GLY A 67 -12.69 -5.63 34.03
C GLY A 67 -13.95 -6.09 33.25
N PRO A 68 -14.97 -6.65 33.93
CA PRO A 68 -16.15 -7.22 33.28
C PRO A 68 -17.02 -6.17 32.58
N LEU A 69 -17.57 -6.51 31.42
CA LEU A 69 -18.48 -5.65 30.64
C LEU A 69 -19.91 -6.13 30.83
N THR A 70 -20.81 -5.19 31.12
CA THR A 70 -22.25 -5.44 31.11
C THR A 70 -22.83 -5.15 29.73
N ILE A 71 -24.04 -5.65 29.45
CA ILE A 71 -24.71 -5.46 28.14
C ILE A 71 -24.88 -3.97 27.78
N LYS A 72 -24.98 -3.09 28.79
CA LYS A 72 -25.12 -1.63 28.60
C LYS A 72 -23.82 -0.96 28.18
N ASP A 73 -22.68 -1.59 28.47
CA ASP A 73 -21.34 -1.06 28.20
C ASP A 73 -20.84 -1.43 26.80
N ILE A 74 -21.53 -2.36 26.11
CA ILE A 74 -21.16 -2.84 24.77
C ILE A 74 -21.04 -1.69 23.76
N PRO A 75 -22.00 -0.74 23.64
CA PRO A 75 -21.89 0.33 22.66
C PRO A 75 -20.63 1.18 22.86
N ALA A 76 -20.29 1.50 24.12
CA ALA A 76 -19.10 2.28 24.45
C ALA A 76 -17.80 1.48 24.22
N ALA A 77 -17.77 0.19 24.61
CA ALA A 77 -16.61 -0.67 24.41
C ALA A 77 -16.32 -0.96 22.93
N THR A 78 -17.34 -0.96 22.07
CA THR A 78 -17.22 -1.30 20.64
C THR A 78 -17.01 -0.07 19.75
N ASP A 79 -17.22 1.15 20.27
CA ASP A 79 -17.14 2.39 19.48
C ASP A 79 -15.76 2.60 18.83
N GLY A 80 -14.68 2.24 19.53
CA GLY A 80 -13.33 2.27 18.97
C GLY A 80 -13.16 1.35 17.75
N ILE A 81 -13.79 0.17 17.74
CA ILE A 81 -13.77 -0.75 16.59
C ILE A 81 -14.57 -0.16 15.43
N LYS A 82 -15.73 0.44 15.72
CA LYS A 82 -16.54 1.11 14.72
C LYS A 82 -15.75 2.21 14.01
N HIS A 83 -15.06 3.07 14.77
CA HIS A 83 -14.21 4.11 14.22
C HIS A 83 -13.04 3.55 13.39
N LYS A 84 -12.38 2.50 13.86
CA LYS A 84 -11.32 1.80 13.10
C LYS A 84 -11.84 1.26 11.77
N LEU A 85 -12.97 0.55 11.78
CA LEU A 85 -13.57 -0.03 10.56
C LEU A 85 -14.04 1.06 9.58
N GLN A 86 -14.64 2.14 10.08
CA GLN A 86 -15.05 3.26 9.24
C GLN A 86 -13.84 3.92 8.57
N LYS A 87 -12.78 4.17 9.33
CA LYS A 87 -11.53 4.72 8.81
C LYS A 87 -10.90 3.79 7.78
N ALA A 88 -10.76 2.50 8.10
CA ALA A 88 -10.22 1.50 7.19
C ALA A 88 -11.04 1.44 5.88
N ARG A 89 -12.37 1.46 5.94
CA ARG A 89 -13.23 1.47 4.75
C ARG A 89 -13.01 2.68 3.84
N VAL A 90 -12.84 3.86 4.42
CA VAL A 90 -12.58 5.10 3.65
C VAL A 90 -11.22 5.00 2.96
N LEU A 91 -10.19 4.62 3.71
CA LEU A 91 -8.83 4.53 3.18
C LEU A 91 -8.68 3.40 2.16
N VAL A 92 -9.38 2.29 2.34
CA VAL A 92 -9.44 1.20 1.35
C VAL A 92 -10.00 1.75 0.04
N LYS A 93 -11.10 2.50 0.06
CA LYS A 93 -11.62 3.14 -1.16
C LYS A 93 -10.70 4.18 -1.79
N GLU A 94 -9.76 4.72 -1.02
CA GLU A 94 -8.75 5.67 -1.50
C GLU A 94 -7.55 4.97 -2.15
N LEU A 95 -7.42 3.65 -2.00
CA LEU A 95 -6.36 2.89 -2.66
C LEU A 95 -6.53 2.95 -4.17
N SER A 96 -5.46 3.39 -4.83
CA SER A 96 -5.33 3.34 -6.27
C SER A 96 -5.47 1.90 -6.76
N ASP A 97 -6.14 1.74 -7.89
CA ASP A 97 -6.28 0.46 -8.60
C ASP A 97 -7.11 -0.61 -7.85
N MET A 98 -7.97 -0.20 -6.91
CA MET A 98 -8.90 -1.09 -6.22
C MET A 98 -10.01 -1.66 -7.11
N GLU A 99 -10.39 -0.91 -8.14
CA GLU A 99 -11.47 -1.29 -9.06
C GLU A 99 -11.00 -2.32 -10.10
N ARG A 100 -9.69 -2.60 -10.13
CA ARG A 100 -9.07 -3.40 -11.16
C ARG A 100 -8.80 -4.82 -10.70
N SER A 101 -8.98 -5.76 -11.63
CA SER A 101 -8.71 -7.17 -11.38
C SER A 101 -7.22 -7.49 -11.48
N ILE A 102 -6.78 -8.52 -10.76
CA ILE A 102 -5.40 -9.03 -10.81
C ILE A 102 -5.03 -9.42 -12.25
N THR A 103 -5.97 -10.02 -12.99
CA THR A 103 -5.75 -10.44 -14.38
C THR A 103 -5.45 -9.26 -15.30
N GLU A 104 -6.15 -8.14 -15.14
CA GLU A 104 -5.88 -6.93 -15.94
C GLU A 104 -4.54 -6.28 -15.58
N GLN A 105 -4.16 -6.34 -14.31
CA GLN A 105 -2.84 -5.88 -13.86
C GLN A 105 -1.72 -6.75 -14.44
N GLU A 106 -1.89 -8.08 -14.44
CA GLU A 106 -0.93 -9.02 -15.04
C GLU A 106 -0.77 -8.80 -16.54
N GLU A 107 -1.87 -8.57 -17.26
CA GLU A 107 -1.84 -8.22 -18.69
C GLU A 107 -1.09 -6.91 -18.95
N GLU A 108 -1.35 -5.86 -18.15
CA GLU A 108 -0.61 -4.60 -18.28
C GLU A 108 0.88 -4.78 -17.97
N ILE A 109 1.23 -5.54 -16.92
CA ILE A 109 2.63 -5.83 -16.58
C ILE A 109 3.32 -6.50 -17.78
N ALA A 110 2.67 -7.48 -18.42
CA ALA A 110 3.23 -8.14 -19.58
C ALA A 110 3.47 -7.17 -20.75
N GLU A 111 2.52 -6.27 -21.04
CA GLU A 111 2.68 -5.24 -22.07
C GLU A 111 3.81 -4.27 -21.75
N LEU A 112 3.88 -3.79 -20.50
CA LEU A 112 4.91 -2.89 -20.01
C LEU A 112 6.30 -3.54 -20.08
N GLU A 113 6.44 -4.81 -19.71
CA GLU A 113 7.67 -5.56 -19.83
C GLU A 113 8.12 -5.73 -21.28
N GLU A 114 7.18 -5.99 -22.20
CA GLU A 114 7.49 -6.03 -23.63
C GLU A 114 7.96 -4.66 -24.15
N ARG A 115 7.30 -3.58 -23.71
CA ARG A 115 7.70 -2.22 -24.06
C ARG A 115 9.10 -1.88 -23.53
N ILE A 116 9.41 -2.25 -22.29
CA ILE A 116 10.75 -2.09 -21.70
C ILE A 116 11.78 -2.88 -22.50
N ARG A 117 11.45 -4.11 -22.92
CA ARG A 117 12.35 -4.93 -23.74
C ARG A 117 12.67 -4.24 -25.07
N LYS A 118 11.66 -3.73 -25.77
CA LYS A 118 11.84 -2.97 -27.03
C LYS A 118 12.68 -1.71 -26.81
N GLN A 119 12.41 -0.96 -25.75
CA GLN A 119 13.17 0.26 -25.43
C GLN A 119 14.64 -0.05 -25.12
N ARG A 120 14.91 -1.14 -24.38
CA ARG A 120 16.28 -1.60 -24.10
C ARG A 120 17.02 -2.02 -25.37
N ASP A 121 16.34 -2.68 -26.31
CA ASP A 121 16.94 -3.07 -27.58
C ASP A 121 17.34 -1.85 -28.42
N ILE A 122 16.43 -0.86 -28.56
CA ILE A 122 16.71 0.39 -29.27
C ILE A 122 17.89 1.14 -28.64
N LEU A 123 17.95 1.22 -27.30
CA LEU A 123 19.09 1.83 -26.61
C LEU A 123 20.40 1.06 -26.86
N GLY A 124 20.33 -0.28 -26.94
CA GLY A 124 21.46 -1.12 -27.33
C GLY A 124 21.96 -0.81 -28.73
N GLN A 125 21.06 -0.76 -29.71
CA GLN A 125 21.39 -0.41 -31.10
C GLN A 125 22.00 0.99 -31.19
N LEU A 126 21.42 1.98 -30.50
CA LEU A 126 21.93 3.35 -30.50
C LEU A 126 23.35 3.43 -29.91
N ARG A 127 23.62 2.68 -28.84
CA ARG A 127 24.96 2.56 -28.27
C ARG A 127 25.94 1.98 -29.29
N ASP A 128 25.55 0.91 -29.98
CA ASP A 128 26.43 0.22 -30.92
C ASP A 128 26.75 1.07 -32.16
N VAL A 129 25.76 1.82 -32.68
CA VAL A 129 25.97 2.83 -33.74
C VAL A 129 26.91 3.95 -33.26
N GLY A 130 26.74 4.45 -32.03
CA GLY A 130 27.65 5.44 -31.46
C GLY A 130 29.10 4.93 -31.39
N LEU A 131 29.28 3.65 -31.02
CA LEU A 131 30.60 3.02 -30.98
C LEU A 131 31.18 2.81 -32.38
N SER A 132 30.39 2.41 -33.37
CA SER A 132 30.86 2.25 -34.75
C SER A 132 31.28 3.59 -35.36
N MET A 133 30.50 4.64 -35.17
CA MET A 133 30.84 5.99 -35.63
C MET A 133 32.13 6.51 -34.99
N LYS A 134 32.32 6.25 -33.68
CA LYS A 134 33.56 6.60 -32.99
C LYS A 134 34.77 5.87 -33.59
N ARG A 135 34.67 4.55 -33.81
CA ARG A 135 35.74 3.76 -34.42
C ARG A 135 36.04 4.20 -35.86
N GLU A 136 35.02 4.49 -36.66
CA GLU A 136 35.18 4.97 -38.03
C GLU A 136 35.94 6.31 -38.07
N ARG A 137 35.60 7.22 -37.15
CA ARG A 137 36.30 8.50 -37.00
C ARG A 137 37.77 8.30 -36.62
N GLU A 138 38.06 7.48 -35.61
CA GLU A 138 39.43 7.17 -35.20
C GLU A 138 40.24 6.52 -36.33
N GLN A 139 39.61 5.66 -37.14
CA GLN A 139 40.26 5.02 -38.28
C GLN A 139 40.56 6.01 -39.41
N ARG A 140 39.65 6.96 -39.69
CA ARG A 140 39.91 8.05 -40.66
C ARG A 140 41.04 8.96 -40.20
N GLU A 141 41.09 9.31 -38.91
CA GLU A 141 42.18 10.13 -38.35
C GLU A 141 43.54 9.41 -38.46
N ARG A 142 43.59 8.09 -38.25
CA ARG A 142 44.81 7.29 -38.45
C ARG A 142 45.23 7.18 -39.92
N ASN A 143 44.29 6.97 -40.83
CA ASN A 143 44.61 6.82 -42.26
C ASN A 143 44.96 8.16 -42.92
N GLY A 144 44.32 9.27 -42.53
CA GLY A 144 44.63 10.61 -43.04
C GLY A 144 45.97 11.16 -42.55
N GLY A 145 46.50 10.68 -41.42
CA GLY A 145 47.83 11.04 -40.94
C GLY A 145 48.98 10.34 -41.68
N ALA A 146 48.72 9.24 -42.38
CA ALA A 146 49.73 8.53 -43.17
C ALA A 146 49.99 9.20 -44.53
N ASP A 147 48.99 9.87 -45.11
CA ASP A 147 49.04 10.46 -46.46
C ASP A 147 49.76 11.83 -46.49
N VAL A 148 50.02 12.44 -45.33
CA VAL A 148 50.70 13.75 -45.20
C VAL A 148 52.22 13.61 -44.98
N MET A 149 52.75 12.40 -44.76
CA MET A 149 54.19 12.15 -44.53
C MET A 149 54.92 11.48 -45.70
N GLU A 150 54.37 11.52 -46.91
CA GLU A 150 55.02 10.98 -48.12
C GLU A 150 55.02 11.99 -49.28
N THR A 151 55.64 13.17 -49.08
CA THR A 151 56.16 14.05 -50.15
C THR A 151 57.38 14.82 -49.68
#